data_AF-A0A1J4JL75-F1
#
_entry.id   AF-A0A1J4JL75-F1
#
_cell.length_a   1.000
_cell.length_b   1.000
_cell.length_c   1.000
_cell.angle_alpha   90.00
_cell.angle_beta   90.00
_cell.angle_gamma   90.00
#
_symmetry.space_group_name_H-M   'P 1'
#
loop_
_entity.id
_entity.type
_entity.pdbx_description
1 polymer ?
#
loop_
_entity_poly.entity_id
_entity_poly.type
_entity_poly.pdbx_seq_one_letter_code
_entity_poly.pdbx_strand_id
1 'polypeptide(L)'
;MVDIDIPKPKSILFVCIGNVIRSPFCEGLFIKIMKDIGYDQNITCSSAAIGAKDIGRKPRRGAIKLAKTEGFDISNHKSRKITKKDFLTFNLIVSLEPPVYNALLQVKPIESKAEIVEFIPKIAVINPYSGLMKDYKMMHEQITKGMPIFIRKHFGINCVRNEPIMNITNDPYQSYINDSINIEKQKETNDG
;
A
#
# COMPACT_ATOMS: atom_id res chain seq x y z
N MET A 1 18.93 -25.69 -11.38
CA MET A 1 18.62 -24.52 -10.52
C MET A 1 17.48 -24.94 -9.63
N VAL A 2 17.66 -24.90 -8.32
CA VAL A 2 16.59 -25.23 -7.38
C VAL A 2 15.68 -24.02 -7.35
N ASP A 3 14.45 -24.16 -7.85
CA ASP A 3 13.39 -23.20 -7.56
C ASP A 3 13.13 -23.28 -6.06
N ILE A 4 13.80 -22.41 -5.29
CA ILE A 4 13.49 -22.21 -3.89
C ILE A 4 12.09 -21.59 -3.90
N ASP A 5 11.08 -22.40 -3.59
CA ASP A 5 9.71 -21.94 -3.41
C ASP A 5 9.69 -21.06 -2.15
N ILE A 6 10.04 -19.78 -2.31
CA ILE A 6 10.01 -18.80 -1.24
C ILE A 6 8.54 -18.70 -0.81
N PRO A 7 8.20 -18.99 0.46
CA PRO A 7 6.82 -18.96 0.91
C PRO A 7 6.24 -17.56 0.70
N LYS A 8 5.24 -17.46 -0.19
CA LYS A 8 4.55 -16.21 -0.47
C LYS A 8 3.77 -15.76 0.77
N PRO A 9 3.75 -14.45 1.11
CA PRO A 9 2.97 -13.94 2.23
C PRO A 9 1.50 -14.32 2.07
N LYS A 10 0.88 -14.84 3.13
CA LYS A 10 -0.58 -15.13 3.17
C LYS A 10 -1.36 -14.07 3.93
N SER A 11 -0.67 -13.09 4.49
CA SER A 11 -1.29 -12.00 5.23
C SER A 11 -0.51 -10.71 5.07
N ILE A 12 -1.23 -9.63 4.77
CA ILE A 12 -0.70 -8.29 4.50
C ILE A 12 -1.44 -7.22 5.28
N LEU A 13 -0.69 -6.28 5.87
CA LEU A 13 -1.22 -5.13 6.58
C LEU A 13 -0.65 -3.82 6.02
N PHE A 14 -1.49 -2.99 5.41
CA PHE A 14 -1.08 -1.65 4.97
C PHE A 14 -1.15 -0.64 6.12
N VAL A 15 -0.08 0.14 6.30
CA VAL A 15 0.05 1.09 7.41
C VAL A 15 0.37 2.49 6.89
N CYS A 16 -0.43 3.46 7.33
CA CYS A 16 -0.11 4.88 7.19
C CYS A 16 -0.31 5.60 8.51
N ILE A 17 -0.16 6.94 8.54
CA ILE A 17 -0.24 7.72 9.78
C ILE A 17 -1.60 7.58 10.48
N GLY A 18 -2.70 7.78 9.76
CA GLY A 18 -4.04 7.91 10.36
C GLY A 18 -5.06 6.83 9.99
N ASN A 19 -4.74 5.96 9.01
CA ASN A 19 -5.65 4.92 8.52
C ASN A 19 -7.04 5.42 8.08
N VAL A 20 -7.07 6.59 7.44
CA VAL A 20 -8.29 7.22 6.92
C VAL A 20 -8.19 7.63 5.44
N ILE A 21 -7.05 7.42 4.79
CA ILE A 21 -6.84 7.80 3.38
C ILE A 21 -6.11 6.67 2.64
N ARG A 22 -4.78 6.65 2.74
CA ARG A 22 -3.91 5.81 1.90
C ARG A 22 -4.03 4.31 2.22
N SER A 23 -3.85 3.92 3.48
CA SER A 23 -3.88 2.49 3.83
C SER A 23 -5.23 1.79 3.64
N PRO A 24 -6.40 2.41 3.93
CA PRO A 24 -7.69 1.82 3.55
C PRO A 24 -7.87 1.70 2.03
N PHE A 25 -7.35 2.67 1.27
CA PHE A 25 -7.40 2.62 -0.20
C PHE A 25 -6.54 1.48 -0.75
N CYS A 26 -5.32 1.29 -0.23
CA CYS A 26 -4.46 0.15 -0.58
C CYS A 26 -5.11 -1.19 -0.25
N GLU A 27 -5.72 -1.33 0.94
CA GLU A 27 -6.44 -2.55 1.34
C GLU A 27 -7.56 -2.88 0.34
N GLY A 28 -8.43 -1.90 0.05
CA GLY A 28 -9.55 -2.11 -0.88
C GLY A 28 -9.09 -2.45 -2.30
N LEU A 29 -8.07 -1.75 -2.81
CA LEU A 29 -7.53 -2.01 -4.15
C LEU A 29 -6.85 -3.38 -4.22
N PHE A 30 -6.05 -3.75 -3.21
CA PHE A 30 -5.39 -5.03 -3.16
C PHE A 30 -6.42 -6.17 -3.18
N ILE A 31 -7.42 -6.13 -2.28
CA ILE A 31 -8.49 -7.14 -2.23
C ILE A 31 -9.21 -7.23 -3.58
N LYS A 32 -9.53 -6.10 -4.21
CA LYS A 32 -10.15 -6.07 -5.53
C LYS A 32 -9.30 -6.80 -6.58
N ILE A 33 -8.02 -6.46 -6.68
CA ILE A 33 -7.11 -7.07 -7.67
C ILE A 33 -7.01 -8.57 -7.43
N MET A 34 -6.80 -9.01 -6.19
CA MET A 34 -6.70 -10.44 -5.85
C MET A 34 -7.98 -11.22 -6.19
N LYS A 35 -9.14 -10.59 -6.00
CA LYS A 35 -10.44 -11.16 -6.40
C LYS A 35 -10.59 -11.25 -7.92
N ASP A 36 -10.26 -10.19 -8.66
CA ASP A 36 -10.40 -10.15 -10.12
C ASP A 36 -9.55 -11.21 -10.84
N ILE A 37 -8.40 -11.57 -10.25
CA ILE A 37 -7.50 -12.61 -10.78
C ILE A 37 -7.76 -14.01 -10.19
N GLY A 38 -8.74 -14.16 -9.30
CA GLY A 38 -9.09 -15.44 -8.69
C GLY A 38 -8.10 -15.97 -7.64
N TYR A 39 -7.24 -15.12 -7.07
CA TYR A 39 -6.23 -15.51 -6.06
C TYR A 39 -6.74 -15.36 -4.60
N ASP A 40 -8.00 -14.97 -4.41
CA ASP A 40 -8.54 -14.54 -3.12
C ASP A 40 -8.57 -15.63 -2.01
N GLN A 41 -8.52 -16.91 -2.36
CA GLN A 41 -8.99 -17.97 -1.44
C GLN A 41 -8.20 -18.14 -0.13
N ASN A 42 -7.03 -17.50 0.05
CA ASN A 42 -6.23 -17.68 1.28
C ASN A 42 -5.41 -16.44 1.72
N ILE A 43 -5.64 -15.24 1.20
CA ILE A 43 -4.92 -14.04 1.67
C ILE A 43 -5.75 -13.24 2.67
N THR A 44 -5.19 -12.99 3.85
CA THR A 44 -5.73 -12.01 4.80
C THR A 44 -5.17 -10.62 4.50
N CYS A 45 -6.02 -9.64 4.17
CA CYS A 45 -5.61 -8.26 3.96
C CYS A 45 -6.31 -7.34 4.97
N SER A 46 -5.58 -6.37 5.51
CA SER A 46 -6.13 -5.33 6.40
C SER A 46 -5.34 -4.03 6.29
N SER A 47 -5.79 -2.97 6.96
CA SER A 47 -5.04 -1.74 7.15
C SER A 47 -5.09 -1.23 8.59
N ALA A 48 -4.07 -0.45 8.97
CA ALA A 48 -3.94 0.16 10.30
C ALA A 48 -3.23 1.52 10.27
N ALA A 49 -3.28 2.20 11.42
CA ALA A 49 -2.63 3.47 11.70
C ALA A 49 -1.39 3.23 12.59
N ILE A 50 -0.28 3.89 12.30
CA ILE A 50 0.82 3.99 13.28
C ILE A 50 0.47 5.04 14.37
N GLY A 51 -0.23 6.11 13.99
CA GLY A 51 -0.70 7.17 14.89
C GLY A 51 -2.05 6.85 15.53
N ALA A 52 -2.40 7.60 16.58
CA ALA A 52 -3.65 7.41 17.34
C ALA A 52 -4.71 8.50 17.11
N LYS A 53 -4.38 9.58 16.38
CA LYS A 53 -5.24 10.77 16.26
C LYS A 53 -6.59 10.50 15.60
N ASP A 54 -6.62 9.58 14.63
CA ASP A 54 -7.78 9.38 13.78
C ASP A 54 -8.57 8.10 14.10
N ILE A 55 -8.27 7.36 15.18
CA ILE A 55 -8.91 6.06 15.48
C ILE A 55 -10.44 6.16 15.59
N GLY A 56 -11.16 5.17 15.05
CA GLY A 56 -12.62 5.10 15.01
C GLY A 56 -13.28 5.96 13.93
N ARG A 57 -12.51 6.78 13.20
CA ARG A 57 -13.00 7.61 12.10
C ARG A 57 -13.22 6.79 10.84
N LYS A 58 -14.15 7.26 10.01
CA LYS A 58 -14.35 6.75 8.65
C LYS A 58 -13.26 7.31 7.72
N PRO A 59 -13.00 6.66 6.57
CA PRO A 59 -12.13 7.25 5.56
C PRO A 59 -12.59 8.62 5.08
N ARG A 60 -11.64 9.42 4.62
CA ARG A 60 -11.92 10.74 4.05
C ARG A 60 -12.74 10.57 2.76
N ARG A 61 -13.65 11.51 2.54
CA ARG A 61 -14.57 11.52 1.38
C ARG A 61 -13.84 11.43 0.03
N GLY A 62 -12.69 12.08 -0.11
CA GLY A 62 -11.89 12.02 -1.34
C GLY A 62 -11.43 10.60 -1.68
N ALA A 63 -10.92 9.86 -0.69
CA ALA A 63 -10.50 8.47 -0.86
C ALA A 63 -11.69 7.55 -1.17
N ILE A 64 -12.83 7.73 -0.49
CA ILE A 64 -14.07 6.97 -0.77
C ILE A 64 -14.52 7.20 -2.21
N LYS A 65 -14.49 8.45 -2.69
CA LYS A 65 -14.91 8.78 -4.05
C LYS A 65 -14.06 8.07 -5.09
N LEU A 66 -12.73 8.08 -4.93
CA LEU A 66 -11.81 7.40 -5.84
C LEU A 66 -11.88 5.87 -5.72
N ALA A 67 -12.09 5.32 -4.53
CA ALA A 67 -12.28 3.87 -4.38
C ALA A 67 -13.47 3.38 -5.23
N LYS A 68 -14.57 4.15 -5.20
CA LYS A 68 -15.77 3.85 -6.01
C LYS A 68 -15.51 3.92 -7.51
N THR A 69 -14.67 4.86 -7.98
CA THR A 69 -14.32 4.91 -9.41
C THR A 69 -13.48 3.70 -9.85
N GLU A 70 -12.70 3.13 -8.92
CA GLU A 70 -11.98 1.88 -9.13
C GLU A 70 -12.86 0.63 -8.93
N GLY A 71 -14.15 0.77 -8.60
CA GLY A 71 -15.06 -0.37 -8.44
C GLY A 71 -14.96 -1.11 -7.10
N PHE A 72 -14.46 -0.46 -6.04
CA PHE A 72 -14.51 -0.98 -4.67
C PHE A 72 -15.03 0.08 -3.68
N ASP A 73 -15.40 -0.31 -2.45
CA ASP A 73 -15.89 0.63 -1.44
C ASP A 73 -15.17 0.46 -0.11
N ILE A 74 -14.71 1.59 0.44
CA ILE A 74 -14.06 1.70 1.75
C ILE A 74 -14.93 2.47 2.76
N SER A 75 -16.17 2.82 2.42
CA SER A 75 -17.03 3.67 3.26
C SER A 75 -17.37 3.08 4.63
N ASN A 76 -17.31 1.74 4.75
CA ASN A 76 -17.52 0.99 5.98
C ASN A 76 -16.25 0.78 6.81
N HIS A 77 -15.08 1.14 6.27
CA HIS A 77 -13.82 1.05 7.01
C HIS A 77 -13.86 1.92 8.27
N LYS A 78 -13.17 1.46 9.30
CA LYS A 78 -12.97 2.18 10.55
C LYS A 78 -11.50 2.15 10.91
N SER A 79 -10.93 3.34 11.08
CA SER A 79 -9.52 3.46 11.42
C SER A 79 -9.22 2.76 12.75
N ARG A 80 -8.14 1.99 12.77
CA ARG A 80 -7.64 1.31 13.96
C ARG A 80 -6.14 1.52 14.10
N LYS A 81 -5.64 1.46 15.33
CA LYS A 81 -4.20 1.52 15.59
C LYS A 81 -3.59 0.15 15.32
N ILE A 82 -2.36 0.12 14.82
CA ILE A 82 -1.56 -1.09 14.80
C ILE A 82 -1.28 -1.55 16.24
N THR A 83 -1.25 -2.87 16.44
CA THR A 83 -1.09 -3.52 17.74
C THR A 83 0.08 -4.50 17.70
N LYS A 84 0.58 -4.92 18.87
CA LYS A 84 1.58 -6.00 18.96
C LYS A 84 1.10 -7.28 18.28
N LYS A 85 -0.21 -7.58 18.39
CA LYS A 85 -0.82 -8.76 17.74
C LYS A 85 -0.64 -8.73 16.23
N ASP A 86 -0.77 -7.56 15.60
CA ASP A 86 -0.59 -7.42 14.15
C ASP A 86 0.80 -7.92 13.69
N PHE A 87 1.86 -7.60 14.45
CA PHE A 87 3.23 -8.06 14.17
C PHE A 87 3.44 -9.57 14.33
N LEU A 88 2.53 -10.26 15.02
CA LEU A 88 2.54 -11.71 15.21
C LEU A 88 1.64 -12.42 14.19
N THR A 89 0.61 -11.74 13.67
CA THR A 89 -0.40 -12.33 12.78
C THR A 89 -0.09 -12.10 11.31
N PHE A 90 0.42 -10.92 10.95
CA PHE A 90 0.69 -10.58 9.55
C PHE A 90 2.10 -11.01 9.13
N ASN A 91 2.22 -11.60 7.94
CA ASN A 91 3.50 -11.96 7.35
C ASN A 91 4.18 -10.73 6.76
N LEU A 92 3.40 -9.79 6.21
CA LEU A 92 3.91 -8.58 5.58
C LEU A 92 3.21 -7.35 6.15
N ILE A 93 3.98 -6.38 6.62
CA ILE A 93 3.50 -5.07 7.05
C ILE A 93 4.10 -4.02 6.13
N VAL A 94 3.24 -3.24 5.47
CA VAL A 94 3.62 -2.34 4.38
C VAL A 94 3.45 -0.90 4.83
N SER A 95 4.54 -0.14 4.90
CA SER A 95 4.49 1.30 5.13
C SER A 95 4.23 2.05 3.81
N LEU A 96 3.47 3.15 3.89
CA LEU A 96 3.21 4.02 2.72
C LEU A 96 4.08 5.28 2.67
N GLU A 97 5.03 5.42 3.60
CA GLU A 97 6.06 6.47 3.61
C GLU A 97 7.23 6.10 4.54
N PRO A 98 8.45 6.62 4.29
CA PRO A 98 9.64 6.27 5.08
C PRO A 98 9.54 6.59 6.58
N PRO A 99 8.94 7.71 7.02
CA PRO A 99 8.74 7.95 8.46
C PRO A 99 7.88 6.87 9.14
N VAL A 100 6.86 6.35 8.44
CA VAL A 100 6.02 5.27 8.96
C VAL A 100 6.80 3.95 9.01
N TYR A 101 7.64 3.67 8.00
CA TYR A 101 8.55 2.53 8.00
C TYR A 101 9.46 2.51 9.24
N ASN A 102 10.15 3.62 9.49
CA ASN A 102 11.05 3.76 10.63
C ASN A 102 10.32 3.61 11.97
N ALA A 103 9.13 4.21 12.10
CA ALA A 103 8.30 4.05 13.29
C ALA A 103 7.85 2.59 13.51
N LEU A 104 7.53 1.86 12.45
CA LEU A 104 7.18 0.44 12.54
C LEU A 104 8.36 -0.41 13.00
N LEU A 105 9.59 -0.14 12.52
CA LEU A 105 10.79 -0.82 12.98
C LEU A 105 11.04 -0.60 14.47
N GLN A 106 10.80 0.60 14.99
CA GLN A 106 10.99 0.93 16.40
C GLN A 106 10.00 0.21 17.33
N VAL A 107 8.78 -0.07 16.86
CA VAL A 107 7.73 -0.71 17.67
C VAL A 107 7.57 -2.21 17.38
N LYS A 108 8.34 -2.75 16.43
CA LYS A 108 8.34 -4.18 16.08
C LYS A 108 8.81 -5.01 17.28
N PRO A 109 7.98 -5.92 17.83
CA PRO A 109 8.42 -6.80 18.91
C PRO A 109 9.43 -7.83 18.40
N ILE A 110 10.30 -8.32 19.28
CA ILE A 110 11.36 -9.28 18.92
C ILE A 110 10.78 -10.61 18.40
N GLU A 111 9.60 -10.98 18.88
CA GLU A 111 8.86 -12.19 18.47
C GLU A 111 8.07 -11.99 17.16
N SER A 112 8.17 -10.82 16.55
CA SER A 112 7.46 -10.52 15.31
C SER A 112 7.86 -11.47 14.18
N LYS A 113 6.85 -11.98 13.49
CA LYS A 113 7.02 -12.78 12.27
C LYS A 113 6.85 -11.95 11.00
N ALA A 114 6.54 -10.66 11.15
CA ALA A 114 6.26 -9.76 10.06
C ALA A 114 7.56 -9.26 9.42
N GLU A 115 7.67 -9.43 8.11
CA GLU A 115 8.55 -8.61 7.30
C GLU A 115 7.92 -7.21 7.18
N ILE A 116 8.71 -6.16 7.43
CA ILE A 116 8.27 -4.78 7.23
C ILE A 116 8.91 -4.29 5.95
N VAL A 117 8.09 -3.76 5.04
CA VAL A 117 8.55 -3.24 3.75
C VAL A 117 7.91 -1.88 3.47
N GLU A 118 8.51 -1.12 2.57
CA GLU A 118 7.91 0.09 2.02
C GLU A 118 7.11 -0.27 0.75
N PHE A 119 5.95 0.36 0.54
CA PHE A 119 5.15 0.16 -0.67
C PHE A 119 5.92 0.60 -1.92
N ILE A 120 6.57 1.76 -1.84
CA ILE A 120 7.55 2.27 -2.80
C ILE A 120 8.86 2.45 -2.02
N PRO A 121 9.96 1.77 -2.40
CA PRO A 121 11.23 1.91 -1.69
C PRO A 121 11.67 3.38 -1.59
N LYS A 122 11.87 3.87 -0.36
CA LYS A 122 12.35 5.21 -0.01
C LYS A 122 11.51 6.40 -0.50
N ILE A 123 10.30 6.16 -1.02
CA ILE A 123 9.43 7.20 -1.58
C ILE A 123 8.10 7.21 -0.84
N ALA A 124 7.60 8.40 -0.53
CA ALA A 124 6.30 8.55 0.08
C ALA A 124 5.19 8.41 -0.97
N VAL A 125 4.17 7.62 -0.65
CA VAL A 125 2.87 7.81 -1.29
C VAL A 125 2.32 9.13 -0.79
N ILE A 126 2.03 10.05 -1.73
CA ILE A 126 1.56 11.40 -1.47
C ILE A 126 0.40 11.36 -0.49
N ASN A 127 0.58 12.06 0.62
CA ASN A 127 -0.48 12.27 1.58
C ASN A 127 -1.24 13.55 1.22
N PRO A 128 -2.56 13.47 0.92
CA PRO A 128 -3.35 14.63 0.52
C PRO A 128 -3.73 15.48 1.74
N TYR A 129 -2.72 16.07 2.40
CA TYR A 129 -2.85 16.89 3.60
C TYR A 129 -3.72 18.14 3.36
N SER A 130 -3.65 18.73 2.16
CA SER A 130 -4.43 19.92 1.80
C SER A 130 -5.93 19.64 1.73
N GLY A 131 -6.32 18.36 1.58
CA GLY A 131 -7.70 17.97 1.32
C GLY A 131 -8.17 18.23 -0.12
N LEU A 132 -7.35 18.84 -0.97
CA LEU A 132 -7.69 19.13 -2.36
C LEU A 132 -7.74 17.85 -3.19
N MET A 133 -8.71 17.78 -4.11
CA MET A 133 -8.88 16.61 -4.97
C MET A 133 -7.66 16.33 -5.86
N LYS A 134 -6.84 17.36 -6.18
CA LYS A 134 -5.58 17.19 -6.93
C LYS A 134 -4.64 16.19 -6.22
N ASP A 135 -4.44 16.36 -4.92
CA ASP A 135 -3.54 15.48 -4.15
C ASP A 135 -4.11 14.06 -4.01
N TYR A 136 -5.44 13.94 -3.90
CA TYR A 136 -6.08 12.62 -3.88
C TYR A 136 -5.89 11.87 -5.20
N LYS A 137 -5.96 12.58 -6.34
CA LYS A 137 -5.70 11.98 -7.66
C LYS A 137 -4.25 11.53 -7.81
N MET A 138 -3.28 12.34 -7.36
CA MET A 138 -1.86 11.96 -7.38
C MET A 138 -1.59 10.72 -6.50
N MET A 139 -2.17 10.69 -5.30
CA MET A 139 -2.12 9.54 -4.40
C MET A 139 -2.73 8.28 -5.03
N HIS A 140 -3.89 8.43 -5.68
CA HIS A 140 -4.56 7.36 -6.41
C HIS A 140 -3.71 6.84 -7.57
N GLU A 141 -3.11 7.72 -8.36
CA GLU A 141 -2.24 7.35 -9.48
C GLU A 141 -1.01 6.56 -9.01
N GLN A 142 -0.35 7.04 -7.95
CA GLN A 142 0.76 6.30 -7.34
C GLN A 142 0.28 4.90 -6.91
N ILE A 143 -0.78 4.80 -6.11
CA ILE A 143 -1.22 3.49 -5.59
C ILE A 143 -1.67 2.55 -6.73
N THR A 144 -2.45 3.03 -7.70
CA THR A 144 -2.99 2.18 -8.77
C THR A 144 -1.91 1.66 -9.72
N LYS A 145 -0.92 2.49 -10.07
CA LYS A 145 0.25 2.06 -10.85
C LYS A 145 1.22 1.19 -10.06
N GLY A 146 1.40 1.48 -8.77
CA GLY A 146 2.35 0.77 -7.90
C GLY A 146 1.86 -0.59 -7.42
N MET A 147 0.55 -0.78 -7.26
CA MET A 147 0.00 -2.01 -6.67
C MET A 147 0.31 -3.27 -7.48
N PRO A 148 0.17 -3.30 -8.83
CA PRO A 148 0.57 -4.47 -9.62
C PRO A 148 2.06 -4.81 -9.50
N ILE A 149 2.93 -3.78 -9.45
CA ILE A 149 4.38 -3.93 -9.26
C ILE A 149 4.67 -4.55 -7.90
N PHE A 150 4.04 -4.01 -6.86
CA PHE A 150 4.14 -4.51 -5.49
C PHE A 150 3.68 -5.97 -5.38
N ILE A 151 2.53 -6.31 -5.96
CA ILE A 151 2.00 -7.68 -5.97
C ILE A 151 2.96 -8.62 -6.72
N ARG A 152 3.49 -8.21 -7.87
CA ARG A 152 4.47 -9.00 -8.62
C ARG A 152 5.73 -9.28 -7.79
N LYS A 153 6.27 -8.28 -7.10
CA LYS A 153 7.49 -8.44 -6.28
C LYS A 153 7.27 -9.33 -5.07
N HIS A 154 6.21 -9.10 -4.30
CA HIS A 154 6.04 -9.74 -2.99
C HIS A 154 5.23 -11.04 -3.04
N PHE A 155 4.41 -11.22 -4.06
CA PHE A 155 3.58 -12.42 -4.22
C PHE A 155 3.94 -13.22 -5.48
N GLY A 156 4.80 -12.72 -6.37
CA GLY A 156 5.15 -13.42 -7.62
C GLY A 156 3.94 -13.65 -8.52
N ILE A 157 2.99 -12.71 -8.53
CA ILE A 157 1.75 -12.80 -9.31
C ILE A 157 1.74 -11.67 -10.35
N ASN A 158 1.51 -12.02 -11.61
CA ASN A 158 1.28 -11.01 -12.64
C ASN A 158 -0.22 -10.66 -12.69
N CYS A 159 -0.56 -9.43 -12.31
CA CYS A 159 -1.95 -8.96 -12.24
C CYS A 159 -2.39 -8.18 -13.49
N VAL A 160 -1.45 -7.85 -14.39
CA VAL A 160 -1.74 -7.07 -15.60
C VAL A 160 -1.98 -8.04 -16.75
N ARG A 161 -3.22 -8.12 -17.24
CA ARG A 161 -3.54 -8.89 -18.44
C ARG A 161 -2.83 -8.24 -19.64
N ASN A 162 -2.08 -9.04 -20.39
CA ASN A 162 -1.39 -8.69 -21.64
C ASN A 162 -0.16 -7.76 -21.54
N GLU A 163 0.43 -7.54 -20.37
CA GLU A 163 1.78 -6.95 -20.33
C GLU A 163 2.85 -8.04 -20.54
N PRO A 164 3.82 -7.83 -21.45
CA PRO A 164 4.93 -8.75 -21.60
C PRO A 164 5.67 -8.85 -20.28
N ILE A 165 6.08 -10.08 -19.92
CA ILE A 165 6.94 -10.31 -18.75
C ILE A 165 8.26 -9.58 -19.03
N MET A 166 8.39 -8.35 -18.55
CA MET A 166 9.65 -7.61 -18.61
C MET A 166 10.75 -8.48 -17.99
N ASN A 167 11.85 -8.65 -18.74
CA ASN A 167 13.02 -9.45 -18.36
C ASN A 167 13.46 -9.13 -16.92
N ILE A 168 13.75 -10.19 -16.16
CA ILE A 168 13.97 -10.23 -14.71
C ILE A 168 15.26 -9.47 -14.26
N THR A 169 15.92 -8.73 -15.16
CA THR A 169 17.23 -8.12 -14.87
C THR A 169 17.16 -6.69 -14.34
N ASN A 170 15.99 -6.03 -14.34
CA ASN A 170 15.84 -4.64 -13.89
C ASN A 170 14.88 -4.55 -12.70
N ASP A 171 15.21 -3.74 -11.69
CA ASP A 171 14.35 -3.46 -10.53
C ASP A 171 12.97 -2.97 -11.03
N PRO A 172 11.86 -3.68 -10.74
CA PRO A 172 10.54 -3.34 -11.25
C PRO A 172 10.03 -2.00 -10.70
N TYR A 173 10.71 -1.42 -9.70
CA TYR A 173 10.45 -0.07 -9.21
C TYR A 173 11.21 1.02 -9.95
N GLN A 174 12.25 0.74 -10.75
CA GLN A 174 13.15 1.78 -11.26
C GLN A 174 12.44 2.85 -12.10
N SER A 175 11.57 2.46 -13.04
CA SER A 175 10.77 3.41 -13.84
C SER A 175 9.71 4.12 -12.99
N TYR A 176 9.06 3.37 -12.10
CA TYR A 176 8.00 3.88 -11.24
C TYR A 176 8.49 4.84 -10.14
N ILE A 177 9.73 4.66 -9.68
CA ILE A 177 10.44 5.58 -8.78
C ILE A 177 10.62 6.93 -9.47
N ASN A 178 11.10 6.94 -10.73
CA ASN A 178 11.28 8.18 -11.48
C ASN A 178 9.96 8.92 -11.68
N ASP A 179 8.88 8.20 -12.03
CA ASP A 179 7.54 8.78 -12.15
C ASP A 179 7.05 9.35 -10.82
N SER A 180 7.25 8.63 -9.71
CA SER A 180 6.84 9.09 -8.38
C SER A 180 7.60 10.33 -7.92
N ILE A 181 8.90 10.42 -8.21
CA ILE A 181 9.72 11.62 -7.96
C ILE A 181 9.20 12.81 -8.78
N ASN A 182 8.81 12.59 -10.04
CA ASN A 182 8.27 13.66 -10.88
C ASN A 182 6.94 14.18 -10.36
N ILE A 183 6.07 13.30 -9.87
CA ILE A 183 4.79 13.67 -9.23
C ILE A 183 5.04 14.51 -7.96
N GLU A 184 6.02 14.16 -7.13
CA GLU A 184 6.41 14.97 -5.96
C GLU A 184 6.92 16.36 -6.37
N LYS A 185 7.81 16.45 -7.38
CA LYS A 185 8.33 17.73 -7.88
C LYS A 185 7.24 18.65 -8.46
N GLN A 186 6.26 18.08 -9.18
CA GLN A 186 5.11 18.86 -9.69
C GLN A 186 4.26 19.46 -8.57
N LYS A 187 4.26 18.87 -7.37
CA LYS A 187 3.59 19.45 -6.21
C LYS A 187 4.31 20.71 -5.74
N GLU A 188 5.64 20.65 -5.62
CA GLU A 188 6.48 21.76 -5.17
C GLU A 188 6.41 22.98 -6.10
N THR A 189 6.30 22.76 -7.42
CA THR A 189 6.23 23.86 -8.40
C THR A 189 4.86 24.55 -8.50
N ASN A 190 3.78 23.89 -8.05
CA ASN A 190 2.41 24.41 -8.18
C ASN A 190 1.86 25.03 -6.88
N ASP A 191 2.62 24.94 -5.79
CA ASP A 191 2.31 25.57 -4.50
C ASP A 191 3.23 26.79 -4.24
N GLY A 192 3.97 27.26 -5.26
CA GLY A 192 4.81 28.46 -5.27
C GLY A 192 4.26 29.61 -6.10
#